data_AF-A0A4P5UWS7-F1
#
_entry.id   AF-A0A4P5UWS7-F1
#
_cell.length_a   1.000
_cell.length_b   1.000
_cell.length_c   1.000
_cell.angle_alpha   90.00
_cell.angle_beta   90.00
_cell.angle_gamma   90.00
#
_symmetry.space_group_name_H-M   'P 1'
#
loop_
_entity.id
_entity.type
_entity.pdbx_description
1 polymer ?
#
loop_
_entity_poly.entity_id
_entity_poly.type
_entity_poly.pdbx_seq_one_letter_code
_entity_poly.pdbx_strand_id
1 'polypeptide(L)'
;MGDPYTGMTLKKNYFSVEHEGGSSDKWSRIITFKYNLDDGSYYLHKDAGTNWSSFKPNKVHNDVYSKQLWGKALFSNYSVDF
;
A
#
# COMPACT_ATOMS: atom_id res chain seq x y z
N MET A 1 -14.11 -11.00 -10.79
CA MET A 1 -13.16 -10.12 -10.09
C MET A 1 -11.95 -10.97 -9.74
N GLY A 2 -10.76 -10.52 -10.13
CA GLY A 2 -9.50 -11.24 -9.91
C GLY A 2 -8.80 -10.80 -8.63
N ASP A 3 -7.58 -11.29 -8.44
CA ASP A 3 -6.67 -10.82 -7.40
C ASP A 3 -6.22 -9.38 -7.72
N PRO A 4 -6.41 -8.40 -6.82
CA PRO A 4 -5.96 -7.03 -7.04
C PRO A 4 -4.44 -6.87 -6.92
N TYR A 5 -3.68 -7.92 -6.56
CA TYR A 5 -2.23 -7.89 -6.53
C TYR A 5 -1.64 -7.56 -7.91
N THR A 6 -0.85 -6.49 -7.97
CA THR A 6 -0.17 -6.06 -9.21
C THR A 6 1.32 -6.37 -9.16
N GLY A 7 1.94 -6.33 -7.99
CA GLY A 7 3.37 -6.60 -7.87
C GLY A 7 4.00 -6.25 -6.53
N MET A 8 5.31 -6.43 -6.48
CA MET A 8 6.15 -6.09 -5.34
C MET A 8 7.42 -5.38 -5.81
N THR A 9 7.76 -4.29 -5.15
CA THR A 9 8.98 -3.51 -5.44
C THR A 9 9.92 -3.56 -4.25
N LEU A 10 11.20 -3.88 -4.50
CA LEU A 10 12.27 -3.83 -3.50
C LEU A 10 13.21 -2.67 -3.82
N LYS A 11 13.39 -1.75 -2.86
CA LYS A 11 14.28 -0.59 -3.04
C LYS A 11 15.05 -0.30 -1.75
N LYS A 12 16.35 -0.57 -1.76
CA LYS A 12 17.24 -0.46 -0.59
C LYS A 12 16.67 -1.29 0.58
N ASN A 13 16.36 -0.65 1.70
CA ASN A 13 15.78 -1.25 2.89
C ASN A 13 14.26 -1.15 2.95
N TYR A 14 13.59 -0.95 1.81
CA TYR A 14 12.14 -0.92 1.71
C TYR A 14 11.64 -2.02 0.78
N PHE A 15 10.50 -2.57 1.12
CA PHE A 15 9.68 -3.30 0.17
C PHE A 15 8.27 -2.72 0.12
N SER A 16 7.66 -2.75 -1.05
CA SER A 16 6.30 -2.28 -1.27
C SER A 16 5.48 -3.38 -1.94
N VAL A 17 4.23 -3.52 -1.53
CA VAL A 17 3.23 -4.38 -2.17
C VAL A 17 2.22 -3.47 -2.84
N GLU A 18 1.97 -3.71 -4.12
CA GLU A 18 1.18 -2.85 -4.99
C GLU A 18 -0.08 -3.58 -5.41
N HIS A 19 -1.22 -2.92 -5.24
CA HIS A 19 -2.52 -3.42 -5.62
C HIS A 19 -3.23 -2.41 -6.50
N GLU A 20 -3.96 -2.89 -7.50
CA GLU A 20 -4.87 -2.11 -8.32
C GLU A 20 -6.14 -2.91 -8.58
N GLY A 21 -7.29 -2.24 -8.51
CA GLY A 21 -8.56 -2.88 -8.74
C GLY A 21 -9.66 -1.90 -9.13
N GLY A 22 -10.86 -2.46 -9.25
CA GLY A 22 -12.06 -1.72 -9.66
C GLY A 22 -12.43 -1.94 -11.12
N SER A 23 -13.38 -1.14 -11.60
CA SER A 23 -13.91 -1.21 -12.96
C SER A 23 -13.98 0.21 -13.54
N SER A 24 -15.18 0.78 -13.62
CA SER A 24 -15.34 2.19 -14.01
C SER A 24 -14.72 3.11 -12.97
N ASP A 25 -14.96 2.82 -11.70
CA ASP A 25 -14.23 3.43 -10.59
C ASP A 25 -13.06 2.52 -10.22
N LYS A 26 -11.87 3.10 -10.23
CA LYS A 26 -10.59 2.43 -10.05
C LYS A 26 -9.97 2.86 -8.72
N TRP A 27 -9.17 1.97 -8.16
CA TRP A 27 -8.36 2.24 -6.99
C TRP A 27 -7.00 1.59 -7.12
N SER A 28 -6.00 2.19 -6.49
CA SER A 28 -4.70 1.57 -6.25
C SER A 28 -4.30 1.75 -4.79
N ARG A 29 -3.52 0.81 -4.25
CA ARG A 29 -3.00 0.88 -2.88
C ARG A 29 -1.59 0.33 -2.83
N ILE A 30 -0.68 1.11 -2.27
CA ILE A 30 0.73 0.75 -2.12
C ILE A 30 1.07 0.76 -0.64
N ILE A 31 1.41 -0.43 -0.13
CA ILE A 31 1.79 -0.64 1.26
C ILE A 31 3.28 -0.87 1.29
N THR A 32 4.00 0.01 1.98
CA THR A 32 5.46 0.02 2.05
C THR A 32 5.90 -0.29 3.47
N PHE A 33 6.85 -1.20 3.58
CA PHE A 33 7.52 -1.57 4.82
C PHE A 33 9.00 -1.20 4.74
N LYS A 34 9.57 -0.88 5.90
CA LYS A 34 10.99 -0.56 6.05
C LYS A 34 11.64 -1.61 6.94
N TYR A 35 12.79 -2.11 6.50
CA TYR A 35 13.65 -2.97 7.29
C TYR A 35 14.30 -2.17 8.42
N ASN A 36 14.18 -2.68 9.63
CA ASN A 36 14.92 -2.23 10.79
C ASN A 36 16.15 -3.14 10.97
N LEU A 37 17.34 -2.54 11.03
CA LEU A 37 18.60 -3.26 11.17
C LEU A 37 18.81 -3.78 12.60
N ASP A 38 18.21 -3.12 13.59
CA ASP A 38 18.46 -3.41 15.01
C ASP A 38 17.82 -4.74 15.44
N ASP A 39 16.64 -5.06 14.89
CA ASP A 39 15.84 -6.24 15.23
C ASP A 39 15.57 -7.17 14.04
N GLY A 40 16.11 -6.84 12.87
CA GLY A 40 15.95 -7.64 11.65
C GLY A 40 14.51 -7.75 11.13
N SER A 41 13.63 -6.82 11.50
CA SER A 41 12.19 -6.89 11.20
C SER A 41 11.73 -5.79 10.24
N TYR A 42 10.62 -6.05 9.55
CA TYR A 42 9.99 -5.06 8.67
C TYR A 42 8.80 -4.40 9.36
N TYR A 43 8.84 -3.08 9.42
CA TYR A 43 7.77 -2.27 10.00
C TYR A 43 7.05 -1.46 8.96
N LEU A 44 5.75 -1.27 9.16
CA LEU A 44 4.91 -0.44 8.30
C LEU A 44 5.53 0.96 8.20
N HIS A 45 5.89 1.35 7.00
CA HIS A 45 6.45 2.67 6.72
C HIS A 45 5.40 3.62 6.18
N LYS A 46 4.57 3.14 5.25
CA LYS A 46 3.52 3.92 4.60
C LYS A 46 2.45 2.98 4.06
N ASP A 47 1.20 3.39 4.18
CA ASP A 47 0.08 2.81 3.45
C ASP A 47 -0.70 3.96 2.82
N ALA A 48 -0.81 3.93 1.50
CA ALA A 48 -1.47 4.99 0.74
C ALA A 48 -2.21 4.41 -0.45
N GLY A 49 -3.33 5.04 -0.78
CA GLY A 49 -4.13 4.65 -1.93
C GLY A 49 -4.59 5.84 -2.74
N THR A 50 -5.02 5.53 -3.95
CA THR A 50 -5.46 6.51 -4.93
C THR A 50 -6.71 5.98 -5.60
N ASN A 51 -7.75 6.80 -5.65
CA ASN A 51 -9.04 6.44 -6.26
C ASN A 51 -9.38 7.43 -7.37
N TRP A 52 -9.89 6.92 -8.50
CA TRP A 52 -10.28 7.75 -9.63
C TRP A 52 -11.36 7.07 -10.48
N SER A 53 -12.12 7.88 -11.21
CA SER A 53 -13.11 7.36 -12.16
C SER A 53 -12.56 7.38 -13.58
N SER A 54 -12.77 6.31 -14.33
CA SER A 54 -12.37 6.19 -15.75
C SER A 54 -13.05 7.23 -16.63
N PHE A 55 -14.22 7.74 -16.22
CA PHE A 55 -14.93 8.82 -16.92
C PHE A 55 -14.38 10.23 -16.60
N LYS A 56 -13.61 10.37 -15.51
CA LYS A 56 -13.05 11.64 -15.04
C LYS A 56 -11.61 11.43 -14.54
N PRO A 57 -10.67 11.01 -15.40
CA PRO A 57 -9.33 10.58 -14.98
C PRO A 57 -8.52 11.67 -14.27
N ASN A 58 -8.83 12.94 -14.52
CA ASN A 58 -8.16 14.08 -13.87
C ASN A 58 -8.65 14.36 -12.45
N LYS A 59 -9.71 13.68 -11.97
CA LYS A 59 -10.22 13.80 -10.60
C LYS A 59 -9.73 12.63 -9.78
N VAL A 60 -8.52 12.78 -9.25
CA VAL A 60 -7.84 11.79 -8.43
C VAL A 60 -8.00 12.14 -6.95
N HIS A 61 -8.40 11.18 -6.14
CA HIS A 61 -8.41 11.28 -4.68
C HIS A 61 -7.27 10.45 -4.11
N ASN A 62 -6.56 10.98 -3.11
CA ASN A 62 -5.44 10.29 -2.47
C ASN A 62 -5.70 10.18 -0.98
N ASP A 63 -5.47 8.98 -0.46
CA ASP A 63 -5.68 8.63 0.93
C ASP A 63 -4.39 8.12 1.56
N VAL A 64 -4.25 8.38 2.86
CA VAL A 64 -3.16 7.89 3.68
C VAL A 64 -3.76 7.13 4.85
N TYR A 65 -3.40 5.86 4.95
CA TYR A 65 -3.98 4.92 5.91
C TYR A 65 -2.99 4.59 7.02
N SER A 66 -3.53 4.09 8.13
CA SER A 66 -2.77 3.49 9.24
C SER A 66 -1.62 4.34 9.77
N LYS A 67 -1.68 5.66 9.65
CA LYS A 67 -0.58 6.58 10.01
C LYS A 67 -0.12 6.40 11.46
N GLN A 68 -1.05 6.09 12.36
CA GLN A 68 -0.81 5.80 13.76
C GLN A 68 0.03 4.54 14.02
N LEU A 69 0.08 3.62 13.05
CA LEU A 69 0.80 2.34 13.08
C LEU A 69 2.18 2.41 12.42
N TRP A 70 2.52 3.53 11.78
CA TRP A 70 3.80 3.68 11.09
C TRP A 70 4.97 3.57 12.08
N GLY A 71 5.95 2.75 11.73
CA GLY A 71 7.10 2.39 12.57
C GLY A 71 6.76 1.48 13.76
N LYS A 72 5.51 1.00 13.89
CA LYS A 72 5.06 0.19 15.03
C LYS A 72 4.52 -1.17 14.60
N ALA A 73 3.76 -1.23 13.51
CA ALA A 73 3.18 -2.48 13.04
C ALA A 73 4.23 -3.31 12.29
N LEU A 74 4.45 -4.54 12.74
CA LEU A 74 5.24 -5.55 12.04
C LEU A 74 4.50 -6.02 10.79
N PHE A 75 5.25 -6.29 9.71
CA PHE A 75 4.70 -6.88 8.50
C PHE A 75 3.90 -8.17 8.78
N SER A 76 4.44 -9.06 9.63
CA SER A 76 3.79 -10.33 9.98
C SER A 76 2.42 -10.19 10.61
N ASN A 77 2.13 -9.02 11.20
CA ASN A 77 0.91 -8.75 11.96
C ASN A 77 0.04 -7.69 11.28
N TYR A 78 0.42 -7.24 10.08
CA TYR A 78 -0.29 -6.20 9.36
C TYR A 78 -1.24 -6.83 8.33
N SER A 79 -2.53 -6.56 8.49
CA SER A 79 -3.59 -6.98 7.57
C SER A 79 -4.39 -5.78 7.12
N VAL A 80 -4.87 -5.81 5.87
CA VAL A 80 -5.74 -4.80 5.31
C VAL A 80 -6.82 -5.45 4.47
N ASP A 81 -7.99 -4.83 4.48
CA ASP A 81 -9.06 -5.15 3.55
C ASP A 81 -8.96 -4.24 2.31
N PHE A 82 -9.31 -4.78 1.15
CA PHE A 82 -9.29 -4.12 -0.16
C PHE A 82 -10.70 -4.03 -0.75
#